data_AF-A0A9J6H3Y6-F1
#
_entry.id   AF-A0A9J6H3Y6-F1
#
_cell.length_a   1.000
_cell.length_b   1.000
_cell.length_c   1.000
_cell.angle_alpha   90.00
_cell.angle_beta   90.00
_cell.angle_gamma   90.00
#
_symmetry.space_group_name_H-M   'P 1'
#
loop_
_entity.id
_entity.type
_entity.pdbx_description
1 polymer ?
#
loop_
_entity_poly.entity_id
_entity_poly.type
_entity_poly.pdbx_seq_one_letter_code
_entity_poly.pdbx_strand_id
1 'polypeptide(L)'
;MCASQKDAEDVQSFAARLRTLGNAAMGGRRDVEPESKREIRRELLDEHLRTKLLNGLRDPIKRFTLSRDPKTLGKAVDAAVREERNERAVNSGHARVRSVREGDRETDELRAHLERVEQLLEASIELQNKQMRDCDSRRGSAYSRACYNCGKYGHFSRNCKENRRADGGTRAGGNPKTSASETNQGNY
;
A
#
# COMPACT_ATOMS: atom_id res chain seq x y z
N MET A 1 22.82 -23.95 34.63
CA MET A 1 23.49 -24.24 33.34
C MET A 1 22.63 -23.70 32.20
N CYS A 2 23.14 -22.73 31.44
CA CYS A 2 22.51 -22.18 30.26
C CYS A 2 23.15 -22.89 29.05
N ALA A 3 22.46 -23.88 28.50
CA ALA A 3 22.87 -24.50 27.25
C ALA A 3 22.25 -23.67 26.12
N SER A 4 23.10 -23.04 25.32
CA SER A 4 22.68 -22.29 24.12
C SER A 4 23.15 -23.02 22.87
N GLN A 5 22.39 -22.86 21.78
CA GLN A 5 22.76 -23.33 20.45
C GLN A 5 24.01 -22.58 19.97
N LYS A 6 25.01 -23.30 19.49
CA LYS A 6 26.22 -22.70 18.90
C LYS A 6 25.94 -22.20 17.48
N ASP A 7 26.74 -21.28 16.97
CA ASP A 7 26.52 -20.66 15.65
C ASP A 7 26.53 -21.66 14.50
N ALA A 8 27.44 -22.64 14.53
CA ALA A 8 27.54 -23.71 13.53
C ALA A 8 26.71 -24.96 13.86
N GLU A 9 26.00 -24.99 14.98
CA GLU A 9 25.22 -26.15 15.42
C GLU A 9 23.78 -26.05 14.89
N ASP A 10 23.29 -27.14 14.30
CA ASP A 10 21.91 -27.25 13.86
C ASP A 10 20.97 -27.56 15.04
N VAL A 11 19.68 -27.28 14.84
CA VAL A 11 18.69 -27.42 15.92
C VAL A 11 18.61 -28.87 16.43
N GLN A 12 18.78 -29.86 15.55
CA GLN A 12 18.74 -31.28 15.92
C GLN A 12 19.92 -31.68 16.79
N SER A 13 21.15 -31.27 16.46
CA SER A 13 22.30 -31.55 17.31
C SER A 13 22.19 -30.90 18.67
N PHE A 14 21.71 -29.65 18.73
CA PHE A 14 21.47 -28.96 20.00
C PHE A 14 20.44 -29.72 20.86
N ALA A 15 19.32 -30.16 20.26
CA ALA A 15 18.30 -30.94 20.94
C ALA A 15 18.83 -32.31 21.41
N ALA A 16 19.67 -32.98 20.62
CA ALA A 16 20.31 -34.24 20.98
C ALA A 16 21.23 -34.08 22.19
N ARG A 17 22.00 -32.99 22.26
CA ARG A 17 22.82 -32.67 23.44
C ARG A 17 21.95 -32.42 24.66
N LEU A 18 20.87 -31.65 24.53
CA LEU A 18 19.93 -31.41 25.63
C LEU A 18 19.32 -32.70 26.18
N ARG A 19 18.87 -33.60 25.30
CA ARG A 19 18.35 -34.92 25.70
C ARG A 19 19.40 -35.75 26.41
N THR A 20 20.64 -35.76 25.92
CA THR A 20 21.74 -36.51 26.53
C THR A 20 22.07 -35.97 27.93
N LEU A 21 22.16 -34.65 28.09
CA LEU A 21 22.39 -34.00 29.37
C LEU A 21 21.23 -34.21 30.35
N GLY A 22 19.98 -34.09 29.88
CA GLY A 22 18.79 -34.33 30.69
C GLY A 22 18.70 -35.78 31.17
N ASN A 23 18.96 -36.75 30.28
CA ASN A 23 18.96 -38.16 30.63
C ASN A 23 20.08 -38.54 31.59
N ALA A 24 21.25 -37.90 31.47
CA ALA A 24 22.37 -38.10 32.39
C ALA A 24 22.07 -37.52 33.79
N ALA A 25 21.49 -36.31 33.86
CA ALA A 25 21.12 -35.68 35.12
C ALA A 25 20.02 -36.44 35.89
N MET A 26 19.14 -37.16 35.17
CA MET A 26 18.03 -37.92 35.74
C MET A 26 18.33 -39.43 35.90
N GLY A 27 19.55 -39.87 35.58
CA GLY A 27 19.97 -41.26 35.59
C GLY A 27 20.26 -41.84 36.98
N GLY A 28 19.26 -41.89 37.87
CA GLY A 28 19.29 -42.72 39.09
C GLY A 28 18.76 -44.14 38.83
N ARG A 29 19.05 -45.13 39.69
CA ARG A 29 18.64 -46.56 39.55
C ARG A 29 17.17 -46.67 39.11
N ARG A 30 16.91 -47.10 37.87
CA ARG A 30 15.59 -46.96 37.21
C ARG A 30 14.72 -48.19 37.36
N ASP A 31 15.28 -49.28 37.86
CA ASP A 31 14.79 -50.63 37.55
C ASP A 31 13.65 -51.09 38.48
N VAL A 32 13.33 -50.30 39.52
CA VAL A 32 12.39 -50.67 40.60
C VAL A 32 11.26 -49.63 40.80
N GLU A 33 11.15 -48.61 39.94
CA GLU A 33 10.10 -47.59 40.10
C GLU A 33 8.75 -48.00 39.47
N PRO A 34 7.62 -47.68 40.13
CA PRO A 34 6.28 -47.90 39.57
C PRO A 34 6.07 -47.06 38.30
N GLU A 35 5.30 -47.59 37.35
CA GLU A 35 5.13 -47.00 36.00
C GLU A 35 4.61 -45.56 36.04
N SER A 36 3.65 -45.24 36.91
CA SER A 36 3.11 -43.88 37.04
C SER A 36 4.17 -42.85 37.43
N LYS A 37 5.14 -43.21 38.26
CA LYS A 37 6.24 -42.30 38.64
C LYS A 37 7.27 -42.14 37.52
N ARG A 38 7.49 -43.20 36.73
CA ARG A 38 8.32 -43.13 35.51
C ARG A 38 7.69 -42.21 34.46
N GLU A 39 6.37 -42.27 34.30
CA GLU A 39 5.61 -41.42 33.39
C GLU A 39 5.68 -39.94 33.79
N ILE A 40 5.34 -39.62 35.04
CA ILE A 40 5.44 -38.25 35.58
C ILE A 40 6.86 -37.70 35.42
N ARG A 41 7.88 -38.52 35.70
CA ARG A 41 9.28 -38.11 35.52
C ARG A 41 9.61 -37.79 34.07
N ARG A 42 9.08 -38.57 33.13
CA ARG A 42 9.27 -38.34 31.69
C ARG A 42 8.61 -37.05 31.22
N GLU A 43 7.39 -36.78 31.69
CA GLU A 43 6.67 -35.54 31.38
C GLU A 43 7.39 -34.30 31.93
N LEU A 44 7.82 -34.36 33.19
CA LEU A 44 8.61 -33.27 33.80
C LEU A 44 9.93 -33.03 33.08
N LEU A 45 10.59 -34.10 32.62
CA LEU A 45 11.80 -33.99 31.82
C LEU A 45 11.50 -33.35 30.46
N ASP A 46 10.40 -33.73 29.80
CA ASP A 46 9.98 -33.15 28.52
C ASP A 46 9.73 -31.65 28.65
N GLU A 47 8.96 -31.23 29.66
CA GLU A 47 8.69 -29.81 29.96
C GLU A 47 9.95 -29.01 30.28
N HIS A 48 10.86 -29.60 31.08
CA HIS A 48 12.12 -28.95 31.41
C HIS A 48 12.99 -28.77 30.17
N LEU A 49 13.16 -29.82 29.37
CA LEU A 49 13.96 -29.78 28.16
C LEU A 49 13.34 -28.85 27.10
N ARG A 50 12.02 -28.82 26.98
CA ARG A 50 11.28 -27.90 26.10
C ARG A 50 11.60 -26.45 26.44
N THR A 51 11.51 -26.10 27.72
CA THR A 51 11.82 -24.76 28.22
C THR A 51 13.30 -24.40 28.00
N LYS A 52 14.21 -25.34 28.23
CA LYS A 52 15.64 -25.16 27.99
C LYS A 52 15.96 -24.98 26.50
N LEU A 53 15.32 -25.74 25.63
CA LEU A 53 15.45 -25.62 24.18
C LEU A 53 15.02 -24.23 23.75
N LEU A 54 13.79 -23.81 24.06
CA LEU A 54 13.24 -22.51 23.65
C LEU A 54 14.11 -21.32 24.11
N ASN A 55 14.68 -21.41 25.31
CA ASN A 55 15.55 -20.36 25.83
C ASN A 55 16.95 -20.36 25.19
N GLY A 56 17.45 -21.52 24.76
CA GLY A 56 18.77 -21.68 24.17
C GLY A 56 18.82 -21.59 22.64
N LEU A 57 17.68 -21.53 21.94
CA LEU A 57 17.60 -21.29 20.50
C LEU A 57 18.10 -19.88 20.14
N ARG A 58 18.72 -19.75 18.96
CA ARG A 58 19.09 -18.44 18.39
C ARG A 58 17.85 -17.56 18.18
N ASP A 59 17.97 -16.24 18.38
CA ASP A 59 16.84 -15.30 18.32
C ASP A 59 15.99 -15.37 17.05
N PRO A 60 16.56 -15.49 15.83
CA PRO A 60 15.78 -15.62 14.60
C PRO A 60 14.83 -16.84 14.63
N ILE A 61 15.32 -17.98 15.12
CA ILE A 61 14.56 -19.24 15.20
C ILE A 61 13.61 -19.22 16.41
N LYS A 62 14.07 -18.67 17.54
CA LYS A 62 13.35 -18.61 18.82
C LYS A 62 12.03 -17.86 18.70
N ARG A 63 12.03 -16.68 18.07
CA ARG A 63 10.82 -15.84 17.94
C ARG A 63 9.67 -16.58 17.26
N PHE A 64 9.93 -17.19 16.11
CA PHE A 64 8.90 -17.89 15.35
C PHE A 64 8.52 -19.25 15.97
N THR A 65 9.45 -19.90 16.66
CA THR A 65 9.16 -21.12 17.42
C THR A 65 8.23 -20.84 18.60
N LEU A 66 8.47 -19.76 19.36
CA LEU A 66 7.61 -19.34 20.46
C LEU A 66 6.20 -18.97 20.00
N SER A 67 6.07 -18.32 18.83
CA SER A 67 4.77 -17.97 18.25
C SER A 67 3.88 -19.19 17.97
N ARG A 68 4.46 -20.39 17.82
CA ARG A 68 3.73 -21.62 17.54
C ARG A 68 3.28 -22.37 18.80
N ASP A 69 3.68 -21.88 19.98
CA ASP A 69 3.38 -22.45 21.29
C ASP A 69 3.48 -24.00 21.34
N PRO A 70 4.69 -24.55 21.13
CA PRO A 70 4.87 -26.00 21.17
C PRO A 70 4.69 -26.51 22.60
N LYS A 71 3.74 -27.45 22.77
CA LYS A 71 3.40 -28.09 24.06
C LYS A 71 4.35 -29.22 24.50
N THR A 72 5.18 -29.74 23.60
CA THR A 72 6.11 -30.85 23.91
C THR A 72 7.47 -30.52 23.35
N LEU A 73 8.53 -31.13 23.87
CA LEU A 73 9.87 -31.00 23.32
C LEU A 73 9.92 -31.42 21.85
N GLY A 74 9.24 -32.51 21.47
CA GLY A 74 9.16 -32.98 20.09
C GLY A 74 8.62 -31.91 19.14
N LYS A 75 7.43 -31.37 19.47
CA LYS A 75 6.82 -30.28 18.68
C LYS A 75 7.70 -29.03 18.63
N ALA A 76 8.43 -28.73 19.71
CA ALA A 76 9.33 -27.58 19.75
C ALA A 76 10.53 -27.76 18.81
N VAL A 77 11.12 -28.97 18.78
CA VAL A 77 12.20 -29.32 17.84
C VAL A 77 11.71 -29.25 16.40
N ASP A 78 10.55 -29.84 16.09
CA ASP A 78 10.00 -29.83 14.73
C ASP A 78 9.70 -28.41 14.24
N ALA A 79 9.13 -27.58 15.11
CA ALA A 79 8.88 -26.17 14.82
C ALA A 79 10.20 -25.41 14.57
N ALA A 80 11.22 -25.63 15.41
CA ALA A 80 12.51 -24.97 15.29
C ALA A 80 13.30 -25.42 14.06
N VAL A 81 13.24 -26.71 13.68
CA VAL A 81 13.86 -27.23 12.45
C VAL A 81 13.20 -26.65 11.21
N ARG A 82 11.87 -26.51 11.22
CA ARG A 82 11.16 -25.81 10.14
C ARG A 82 11.63 -24.36 10.03
N GLU A 83 11.82 -23.67 11.15
CA GLU A 83 12.30 -22.29 11.12
C GLU A 83 13.77 -22.18 10.73
N GLU A 84 14.62 -23.13 11.11
CA GLU A 84 16.00 -23.18 10.63
C GLU A 84 16.05 -23.37 9.11
N ARG A 85 15.16 -24.19 8.54
CA ARG A 85 15.02 -24.31 7.09
C ARG A 85 14.53 -23.02 6.44
N ASN A 86 13.58 -22.32 7.07
CA ASN A 86 13.09 -21.02 6.60
C ASN A 86 14.21 -19.96 6.64
N GLU A 87 14.96 -19.88 7.73
CA GLU A 87 16.11 -18.99 7.89
C GLU A 87 17.18 -19.25 6.81
N ARG A 88 17.52 -20.52 6.57
CA ARG A 88 18.43 -20.90 5.48
C ARG A 88 17.87 -20.51 4.11
N ALA A 89 16.57 -20.66 3.88
CA ALA A 89 15.93 -20.28 2.63
C ALA A 89 15.95 -18.75 2.42
N VAL A 90 15.70 -17.97 3.46
CA VAL A 90 15.79 -16.50 3.46
C VAL A 90 17.23 -16.05 3.18
N ASN A 91 18.20 -16.62 3.91
CA ASN A 91 19.62 -16.27 3.75
C ASN A 91 20.20 -16.72 2.40
N SER A 92 19.69 -17.80 1.81
CA SER A 92 20.09 -18.25 0.48
C SER A 92 19.57 -17.34 -0.66
N GLY A 93 18.75 -16.32 -0.36
CA GLY A 93 18.19 -15.41 -1.37
C GLY A 93 17.15 -16.05 -2.31
N HIS A 94 16.84 -17.34 -2.13
CA HIS A 94 15.90 -18.08 -2.97
C HIS A 94 14.48 -18.15 -2.38
N ALA A 95 14.28 -17.74 -1.13
CA ALA A 95 12.95 -17.54 -0.59
C ALA A 95 12.33 -16.28 -1.20
N ARG A 96 11.59 -16.44 -2.29
CA ARG A 96 10.59 -15.47 -2.72
C ARG A 96 9.56 -15.37 -1.60
N VAL A 97 9.79 -14.49 -0.63
CA VAL A 97 8.71 -14.00 0.24
C VAL A 97 7.68 -13.46 -0.74
N ARG A 98 6.54 -14.16 -0.89
CA ARG A 98 5.33 -13.51 -1.37
C ARG A 98 5.08 -12.43 -0.34
N SER A 99 5.57 -11.22 -0.62
CA SER A 99 5.06 -10.03 0.03
C SER A 99 3.56 -10.17 -0.06
N VAL A 100 2.87 -10.17 1.08
CA VAL A 100 1.44 -9.90 1.11
C VAL A 100 1.30 -8.47 0.57
N ARG A 101 1.24 -8.37 -0.75
CA ARG A 101 0.53 -7.33 -1.46
C ARG A 101 -0.83 -7.95 -1.73
N GLU A 102 -1.64 -8.06 -0.69
CA GLU A 102 -3.09 -8.06 -0.89
C GLU A 102 -3.46 -6.60 -1.16
N GLY A 103 -3.15 -6.16 -2.38
CA GLY A 103 -4.04 -5.20 -3.01
C GLY A 103 -5.19 -6.05 -3.54
N ASP A 104 -6.37 -5.93 -2.94
CA ASP A 104 -7.56 -6.52 -3.51
C ASP A 104 -7.68 -6.05 -4.96
N ARG A 105 -8.14 -6.90 -5.90
CA ARG A 105 -8.32 -6.49 -7.31
C ARG A 105 -9.10 -5.17 -7.43
N GLU A 106 -10.02 -4.96 -6.50
CA GLU A 106 -10.78 -3.73 -6.32
C GLU A 106 -9.90 -2.49 -6.05
N THR A 107 -8.83 -2.62 -5.26
CA THR A 107 -7.88 -1.53 -5.00
C THR A 107 -7.00 -1.19 -6.20
N ASP A 108 -6.62 -2.19 -7.00
CA ASP A 108 -5.86 -1.98 -8.24
C ASP A 108 -6.75 -1.40 -9.35
N GLU A 109 -7.99 -1.88 -9.46
CA GLU A 109 -9.01 -1.34 -10.36
C GLU A 109 -9.38 0.11 -9.99
N LEU A 110 -9.51 0.41 -8.69
CA LEU A 110 -9.78 1.75 -8.20
C LEU A 110 -8.58 2.68 -8.46
N ARG A 111 -7.34 2.23 -8.23
CA ARG A 111 -6.13 3.00 -8.59
C ARG A 111 -6.12 3.32 -10.08
N ALA A 112 -6.33 2.32 -10.93
CA ALA A 112 -6.38 2.52 -12.37
C ALA A 112 -7.53 3.46 -12.79
N HIS A 113 -8.65 3.45 -12.06
CA HIS A 113 -9.75 4.36 -12.32
C HIS A 113 -9.40 5.81 -11.94
N LEU A 114 -8.76 6.01 -10.79
CA LEU A 114 -8.30 7.34 -10.35
C LEU A 114 -7.27 7.93 -11.32
N GLU A 115 -6.34 7.13 -11.84
CA GLU A 115 -5.39 7.56 -12.89
C GLU A 115 -6.10 8.00 -14.18
N ARG A 116 -7.15 7.29 -14.60
CA ARG A 116 -7.97 7.70 -15.76
C ARG A 116 -8.72 9.02 -15.48
N VAL A 117 -9.21 9.23 -14.26
CA VAL A 117 -9.89 10.47 -13.88
C VAL A 117 -8.92 11.65 -13.89
N GLU A 118 -7.70 11.46 -13.36
CA GLU A 118 -6.66 12.49 -13.37
C GLU A 118 -6.31 12.92 -14.81
N GLN A 119 -6.09 11.96 -15.72
CA GLN A 119 -5.84 12.24 -17.13
C GLN A 119 -6.98 13.01 -17.81
N LEU A 120 -8.24 12.68 -17.50
CA LEU A 120 -9.40 13.39 -18.05
C LEU A 120 -9.49 14.83 -17.53
N LEU A 121 -9.18 15.05 -16.26
CA LEU A 121 -9.16 16.38 -15.66
C LEU A 121 -8.06 17.24 -16.30
N GLU A 122 -6.86 16.70 -16.48
CA GLU A 122 -5.76 17.39 -17.16
C GLU A 122 -6.14 17.75 -18.60
N ALA A 123 -6.67 16.80 -19.37
CA ALA A 123 -7.12 17.04 -20.75
C ALA A 123 -8.23 18.11 -20.83
N SER A 124 -9.16 18.12 -19.88
CA SER A 124 -10.21 19.14 -19.80
C SER A 124 -9.63 20.54 -19.54
N ILE A 125 -8.67 20.65 -18.61
CA ILE A 125 -7.98 21.91 -18.31
C ILE A 125 -7.21 22.42 -19.54
N GLU A 126 -6.54 21.53 -20.28
CA GLU A 126 -5.86 21.88 -21.53
C GLU A 126 -6.81 22.41 -22.59
N LEU A 127 -7.96 21.74 -22.78
CA LEU A 127 -8.98 22.19 -23.74
C LEU A 127 -9.56 23.55 -23.35
N GLN A 128 -9.82 23.79 -22.07
CA GLN A 128 -10.28 25.10 -21.58
C GLN A 128 -9.24 26.19 -21.83
N ASN A 129 -7.96 25.92 -21.55
CA ASN A 129 -6.87 26.85 -21.81
C ASN A 129 -6.70 27.13 -23.31
N LYS A 130 -6.85 26.12 -24.16
CA LYS A 130 -6.82 26.27 -25.62
C LYS A 130 -7.98 27.15 -26.11
N GLN A 131 -9.19 26.92 -25.61
CA GLN A 131 -10.35 27.76 -25.93
C GLN A 131 -10.13 29.22 -25.52
N MET A 132 -9.54 29.47 -24.36
CA MET A 132 -9.22 30.83 -23.91
C MET A 132 -8.19 31.51 -24.81
N ARG A 133 -7.12 30.81 -25.24
CA ARG A 133 -6.12 31.32 -26.19
C ARG A 133 -6.69 31.57 -27.58
N ASP A 134 -7.59 30.71 -28.04
CA ASP A 134 -8.25 30.85 -29.33
C ASP A 134 -9.26 32.02 -29.33
N CYS A 135 -9.93 32.27 -28.21
CA CYS A 135 -10.83 33.42 -28.07
C CYS A 135 -10.06 34.75 -28.01
N ASP A 136 -8.89 34.77 -27.36
CA ASP A 136 -8.01 35.94 -27.32
C ASP A 136 -7.38 36.22 -28.70
N SER A 137 -6.94 35.18 -29.40
CA SER A 137 -6.42 35.30 -30.77
C SER A 137 -7.45 35.86 -31.76
N ARG A 138 -8.74 35.52 -31.59
CA ARG A 138 -9.83 36.09 -32.41
C ARG A 138 -10.22 37.52 -31.99
N ARG A 139 -10.10 37.89 -30.71
CA ARG A 139 -10.36 39.25 -30.23
C ARG A 139 -9.22 40.23 -30.55
N GLY A 140 -7.96 39.77 -30.51
CA GLY A 140 -6.78 40.57 -30.82
C GLY A 140 -6.70 41.04 -32.29
N SER A 141 -7.30 40.30 -33.23
CA SER A 141 -7.29 40.66 -34.66
C SER A 141 -8.24 41.80 -35.03
N ALA A 142 -9.21 42.17 -34.17
CA ALA A 142 -10.16 43.24 -34.48
C ALA A 142 -9.56 44.65 -34.30
N TYR A 143 -8.49 44.78 -33.51
CA TYR A 143 -7.80 46.06 -33.25
C TYR A 143 -6.67 46.35 -34.25
N SER A 144 -6.19 45.33 -34.97
CA SER A 144 -5.09 45.43 -35.94
C SER A 144 -5.50 45.84 -37.36
N ARG A 145 -6.80 45.88 -37.66
CA ARG A 145 -7.30 46.28 -38.99
C ARG A 145 -7.67 47.77 -39.00
N ALA A 146 -7.27 48.46 -40.06
CA ALA A 146 -7.69 49.83 -40.32
C ALA A 146 -9.21 49.88 -40.57
N CYS A 147 -9.87 50.91 -40.05
CA CYS A 147 -11.28 51.18 -40.30
C CYS A 147 -11.53 51.33 -41.81
N TYR A 148 -12.49 50.60 -42.37
CA TYR A 148 -12.78 50.67 -43.81
C TYR A 148 -13.41 52.00 -44.26
N ASN A 149 -13.83 52.85 -43.32
CA ASN A 149 -14.43 54.15 -43.62
C ASN A 149 -13.40 55.31 -43.62
N CYS A 150 -12.42 55.28 -42.71
CA CYS A 150 -11.47 56.39 -42.54
C CYS A 150 -9.99 55.98 -42.53
N GLY A 151 -9.68 54.69 -42.67
CA GLY A 151 -8.32 54.16 -42.70
C GLY A 151 -7.57 54.18 -41.35
N LYS A 152 -8.18 54.65 -40.25
CA LYS A 152 -7.55 54.72 -38.92
C LYS A 152 -7.72 53.42 -38.14
N TYR A 153 -6.71 53.04 -37.35
CA TYR A 153 -6.72 51.83 -36.51
C TYR A 153 -7.48 52.03 -35.19
N GLY A 154 -7.77 50.95 -34.48
CA GLY A 154 -8.39 50.96 -33.15
C GLY A 154 -9.92 51.03 -33.10
N HIS A 155 -10.61 51.00 -34.24
CA HIS A 155 -12.07 50.86 -34.30
C HIS A 155 -12.53 50.27 -35.65
N PHE A 156 -13.70 49.63 -35.67
CA PHE A 156 -14.34 49.12 -36.89
C PHE A 156 -15.24 50.19 -37.54
N SER A 157 -15.60 50.04 -38.82
CA SER A 157 -16.47 51.00 -39.55
C SER A 157 -17.80 51.29 -38.84
N ARG A 158 -18.34 50.31 -38.10
CA ARG A 158 -19.56 50.46 -37.29
C ARG A 158 -19.39 51.40 -36.08
N ASN A 159 -18.17 51.58 -35.60
CA ASN A 159 -17.79 52.47 -34.48
C ASN A 159 -17.04 53.72 -34.98
N CYS A 160 -17.03 54.00 -36.29
CA CYS A 160 -16.33 55.14 -36.86
C CYS A 160 -17.07 56.44 -36.58
N LYS A 161 -16.44 57.35 -35.82
CA LYS A 161 -17.02 58.66 -35.46
C LYS A 161 -17.20 59.59 -36.66
N GLU A 162 -16.47 59.36 -37.76
CA GLU A 162 -16.57 60.12 -39.00
C GLU A 162 -17.77 59.71 -39.87
N ASN A 163 -18.40 58.56 -39.59
CA ASN A 163 -19.57 58.06 -40.34
C ASN A 163 -20.90 58.76 -39.99
N ARG A 164 -20.89 59.79 -39.13
CA ARG A 164 -22.09 60.55 -38.74
C ARG A 164 -22.28 61.84 -39.52
N ARG A 165 -21.91 61.86 -40.81
CA ARG A 165 -22.14 63.02 -41.69
C ARG A 165 -22.94 62.70 -42.96
N ALA A 166 -23.46 61.49 -43.11
CA ALA A 166 -24.40 61.19 -44.18
C ALA A 166 -25.52 60.27 -43.66
N ASP A 167 -26.73 60.79 -43.76
CA ASP A 167 -28.01 60.09 -43.81
C ASP A 167 -28.68 59.66 -42.49
N GLY A 168 -29.89 60.18 -42.30
CA GLY A 168 -30.75 59.95 -41.15
C GLY A 168 -31.40 58.56 -41.17
N GLY A 169 -31.59 57.98 -39.99
CA GLY A 169 -32.26 56.70 -39.84
C GLY A 169 -32.45 56.30 -38.38
N THR A 170 -33.54 56.75 -37.79
CA THR A 170 -34.10 56.36 -36.50
C THR A 170 -34.22 54.84 -36.35
N ARG A 171 -33.87 54.30 -35.17
CA ARG A 171 -34.38 53.08 -34.47
C ARG A 171 -33.36 52.71 -33.38
N ALA A 172 -33.44 53.20 -32.14
CA ALA A 172 -34.46 52.95 -31.12
C ALA A 172 -34.89 51.48 -31.08
N GLY A 173 -34.43 50.72 -30.08
CA GLY A 173 -34.85 49.34 -29.86
C GLY A 173 -33.90 48.51 -29.01
N GLY A 174 -33.62 48.95 -27.79
CA GLY A 174 -33.15 48.03 -26.75
C GLY A 174 -34.33 47.21 -26.23
N ASN A 175 -34.08 45.96 -25.86
CA ASN A 175 -34.92 45.29 -24.88
C ASN A 175 -34.06 44.36 -24.00
N PRO A 176 -34.05 44.55 -22.67
CA PRO A 176 -33.47 43.63 -21.69
C PRO A 176 -34.50 42.54 -21.31
N LYS A 177 -34.13 41.68 -20.33
CA LYS A 177 -34.94 40.70 -19.56
C LYS A 177 -34.56 39.23 -19.87
N THR A 178 -34.36 38.32 -18.92
CA THR A 178 -34.55 38.31 -17.45
C THR A 178 -33.86 37.07 -16.88
N SER A 179 -33.22 37.23 -15.73
CA SER A 179 -32.91 36.16 -14.78
C SER A 179 -34.21 35.60 -14.17
N ALA A 180 -34.45 34.30 -14.33
CA ALA A 180 -35.44 33.57 -13.55
C ALA A 180 -34.75 32.38 -12.87
N SER A 181 -34.56 32.53 -11.57
CA SER A 181 -34.25 31.48 -10.61
C SER A 181 -35.52 30.71 -10.30
N GLU A 182 -35.59 29.43 -10.63
CA GLU A 182 -36.62 28.52 -10.12
C GLU A 182 -35.98 27.30 -9.48
N THR A 183 -35.91 27.39 -8.16
CA THR A 183 -35.92 26.28 -7.22
C THR A 183 -37.13 25.38 -7.50
N ASN A 184 -36.97 24.07 -7.66
CA ASN A 184 -37.80 23.13 -6.89
C ASN A 184 -37.30 21.67 -6.93
N GLN A 185 -36.85 21.24 -5.75
CA GLN A 185 -37.17 20.00 -5.03
C GLN A 185 -37.18 18.65 -5.77
N GLY A 186 -36.46 17.72 -5.17
CA GLY A 186 -36.32 16.35 -5.60
C GLY A 186 -37.56 15.50 -5.42
N ASN A 187 -37.45 14.28 -5.93
CA ASN A 187 -38.34 13.18 -5.62
C ASN A 187 -37.55 11.86 -5.71
N TYR A 188 -37.60 11.14 -4.59
CA TYR A 188 -37.42 9.69 -4.34
C TYR A 188 -36.26 8.93 -4.99
#